data_AF-A0A642C2E9-F1
#
_entry.id   AF-A0A642C2E9-F1
#
_cell.length_a   1.000
_cell.length_b   1.000
_cell.length_c   1.000
_cell.angle_alpha   90.00
_cell.angle_beta   90.00
_cell.angle_gamma   90.00
#
_symmetry.space_group_name_H-M   'P 1'
#
loop_
_entity.id
_entity.type
_entity.pdbx_description
1 polymer ?
#
loop_
_entity_poly.entity_id
_entity_poly.type
_entity_poly.pdbx_seq_one_letter_code
_entity_poly.pdbx_strand_id
1 'polypeptide(L)'
;MTPEEKARIKIDQWFADAGWKVVNREDYEPTGTAVAIREGLLKGNLEADYFLFINGKAVGVLEAKREETDVFASKVCEQAALYA
;
A
#
# COMPACT_ATOMS: atom_id res chain seq x y z
N MET A 1 15.00 8.86 -6.21
CA MET A 1 14.57 7.53 -5.75
C MET A 1 15.03 7.33 -4.31
N THR A 2 14.16 7.65 -3.35
CA THR A 2 14.31 7.29 -1.94
C THR A 2 14.27 5.76 -1.79
N PRO A 3 14.78 5.21 -0.68
CA PRO A 3 14.63 3.78 -0.40
C PRO A 3 13.17 3.31 -0.41
N GLU A 4 12.23 4.14 0.03
CA GLU A 4 10.79 3.90 -0.02
C GLU A 4 10.26 3.87 -1.47
N GLU A 5 10.72 4.77 -2.34
CA GLU A 5 10.38 4.74 -3.77
C GLU A 5 10.89 3.46 -4.46
N LYS A 6 12.06 2.93 -4.05
CA LYS A 6 12.55 1.63 -4.52
C LYS A 6 11.67 0.47 -4.06
N ALA A 7 11.19 0.53 -2.82
CA ALA A 7 10.28 -0.48 -2.28
C ALA A 7 8.95 -0.50 -3.04
N ARG A 8 8.38 0.67 -3.36
CA ARG A 8 7.14 0.78 -4.15
C ARG A 8 7.25 0.12 -5.52
N ILE A 9 8.38 0.26 -6.22
CA ILE A 9 8.61 -0.42 -7.50
C ILE A 9 8.53 -1.95 -7.35
N LYS A 10 9.15 -2.52 -6.30
CA LYS A 10 9.08 -3.96 -6.03
C LYS A 10 7.65 -4.40 -5.67
N ILE A 11 6.97 -3.62 -4.83
CA ILE A 11 5.60 -3.90 -4.39
C ILE A 11 4.62 -3.86 -5.57
N ASP A 12 4.74 -2.88 -6.46
CA ASP A 12 3.92 -2.78 -7.67
C ASP A 12 4.08 -4.01 -8.58
N GLN A 13 5.32 -4.49 -8.73
CA GLN A 13 5.60 -5.73 -9.46
C GLN A 13 4.94 -6.93 -8.78
N TRP A 14 5.04 -7.06 -7.46
CA TRP A 14 4.38 -8.15 -6.73
C TRP A 14 2.86 -8.11 -6.83
N PHE A 15 2.24 -6.93 -6.84
CA PHE A 15 0.82 -6.79 -7.11
C PHE A 15 0.48 -7.28 -8.52
N ALA A 16 1.23 -6.84 -9.54
CA ALA A 16 1.02 -7.26 -10.92
C ALA A 16 1.16 -8.79 -11.06
N ASP A 17 2.19 -9.38 -10.47
CA ASP A 17 2.45 -10.83 -10.47
C ASP A 17 1.33 -11.61 -9.76
N ALA A 18 0.73 -11.02 -8.72
CA ALA A 18 -0.42 -11.57 -7.99
C ALA A 18 -1.77 -11.30 -8.69
N GLY A 19 -1.79 -10.64 -9.84
CA GLY A 19 -3.01 -10.30 -10.59
C GLY A 19 -3.80 -9.12 -10.03
N TRP A 20 -3.20 -8.31 -9.17
CA TRP A 20 -3.80 -7.08 -8.64
C TRP A 20 -3.61 -5.91 -9.60
N LYS A 21 -4.65 -5.09 -9.75
CA LYS A 21 -4.56 -3.82 -10.46
C LYS A 21 -4.07 -2.73 -9.50
N VAL A 22 -2.92 -2.14 -9.79
CA VAL A 22 -2.43 -0.96 -9.05
C VAL A 22 -2.93 0.31 -9.72
N VAL A 23 -3.61 1.19 -8.99
CA VAL A 23 -4.23 2.42 -9.51
C VAL A 23 -3.95 3.61 -8.61
N ASN A 24 -4.00 4.82 -9.14
CA ASN A 24 -4.09 6.01 -8.30
C ASN A 24 -5.52 6.15 -7.77
N ARG A 25 -5.70 6.90 -6.67
CA ARG A 25 -7.02 7.15 -6.07
C ARG A 25 -8.05 7.71 -7.06
N GLU A 26 -7.62 8.56 -7.98
CA GLU A 26 -8.48 9.16 -9.02
C GLU A 26 -8.93 8.17 -10.09
N ASP A 27 -8.19 7.08 -10.27
CA ASP A 27 -8.43 6.04 -11.27
C ASP A 27 -9.17 4.81 -10.70
N TYR A 28 -9.62 4.89 -9.44
CA TYR A 28 -10.30 3.78 -8.78
C TYR A 28 -11.68 3.54 -9.37
N GLU A 29 -11.91 2.31 -9.80
CA GLU A 29 -13.22 1.83 -10.23
C GLU A 29 -13.66 0.65 -9.34
N PRO A 30 -14.83 0.70 -8.69
CA PRO A 30 -15.28 -0.31 -7.74
C PRO A 30 -15.66 -1.67 -8.37
N THR A 31 -15.49 -1.83 -9.68
CA THR A 31 -15.76 -3.06 -10.43
C THR A 31 -14.57 -4.02 -10.48
N GLY A 32 -13.38 -3.59 -10.03
CA GLY A 32 -12.18 -4.43 -10.01
C GLY A 32 -12.25 -5.57 -8.97
N THR A 33 -11.82 -6.77 -9.36
CA THR A 33 -11.80 -7.94 -8.46
C THR A 33 -10.75 -7.80 -7.36
N ALA A 34 -9.54 -7.33 -7.68
CA ALA A 34 -8.47 -7.04 -6.71
C ALA A 34 -7.73 -5.76 -7.13
N VAL A 35 -7.79 -4.73 -6.29
CA VAL A 35 -7.27 -3.39 -6.59
C VAL A 35 -6.45 -2.88 -5.43
N ALA A 36 -5.22 -2.43 -5.71
CA ALA A 36 -4.37 -1.72 -4.78
C ALA A 36 -4.35 -0.24 -5.19
N ILE A 37 -4.96 0.62 -4.37
CA ILE A 37 -4.99 2.06 -4.58
C ILE A 37 -3.73 2.65 -3.96
N ARG A 38 -2.91 3.34 -4.75
CA ARG A 38 -1.77 4.12 -4.25
C ARG A 38 -2.28 5.43 -3.63
N GLU A 39 -1.85 5.73 -2.41
CA GLU A 39 -1.96 7.09 -1.84
C GLU A 39 -0.56 7.70 -1.64
N GLY A 40 -0.49 9.02 -1.72
CA GLY A 40 0.77 9.71 -1.86
C GLY A 40 0.73 11.13 -1.32
N LEU A 41 0.91 11.29 -0.01
CA LEU A 41 1.85 12.25 0.60
C LEU A 41 1.98 12.06 2.13
N LEU A 42 3.22 11.84 2.60
CA LEU A 42 3.64 11.96 4.01
C LEU A 42 4.35 13.32 4.16
N LYS A 43 4.27 14.09 5.25
CA LYS A 43 4.40 13.76 6.66
C LYS A 43 3.51 14.73 7.47
N GLY A 44 2.76 14.23 8.45
CA GLY A 44 1.99 15.06 9.40
C GLY A 44 0.50 14.76 9.52
N ASN A 45 -0.09 13.95 8.63
CA ASN A 45 -1.35 13.23 8.86
C ASN A 45 -1.58 12.15 7.79
N LEU A 46 -0.84 11.05 7.99
CA LEU A 46 -1.12 9.64 7.64
C LEU A 46 -2.05 9.33 6.45
N GLU A 47 -1.44 8.87 5.36
CA GLU A 47 -2.05 8.05 4.30
C GLU A 47 -1.21 6.77 4.15
N ALA A 48 -1.87 5.64 3.85
CA ALA A 48 -1.19 4.36 3.66
C ALA A 48 -0.56 4.31 2.25
N ASP A 49 0.61 3.68 2.08
CA ASP A 49 1.20 3.57 0.74
C ASP A 49 0.28 2.86 -0.26
N TYR A 50 -0.46 1.84 0.20
CA TYR A 50 -1.49 1.16 -0.59
C TYR A 50 -2.72 0.84 0.26
N PHE A 51 -3.91 1.11 -0.30
CA PHE A 51 -5.18 0.64 0.24
C PHE A 51 -5.74 -0.48 -0.64
N LEU A 52 -6.03 -1.64 -0.03
CA LEU A 52 -6.34 -2.88 -0.74
C LEU A 52 -7.83 -3.14 -0.75
N PHE A 53 -8.37 -3.42 -1.94
CA PHE A 53 -9.77 -3.73 -2.16
C PHE A 53 -9.92 -5.07 -2.90
N ILE A 54 -10.87 -5.89 -2.45
CA ILE A 54 -11.33 -7.08 -3.18
C ILE A 54 -12.83 -6.94 -3.41
N ASN A 55 -13.26 -7.00 -4.67
CA ASN A 55 -14.66 -6.81 -5.09
C ASN A 55 -15.29 -5.55 -4.45
N GLY A 56 -14.57 -4.44 -4.49
CA GLY A 56 -15.01 -3.16 -3.93
C GLY A 56 -15.03 -3.06 -2.40
N LYS A 57 -14.61 -4.11 -1.67
CA LYS A 57 -14.51 -4.11 -0.20
C LYS A 57 -13.06 -3.90 0.24
N ALA A 58 -12.84 -2.98 1.18
CA ALA A 58 -11.53 -2.80 1.79
C ALA A 58 -11.11 -4.06 2.56
N VAL A 59 -9.89 -4.54 2.33
CA VAL A 59 -9.33 -5.75 2.96
C VAL A 59 -8.04 -5.51 3.74
N GLY A 60 -7.41 -4.35 3.58
CA GLY A 60 -6.24 -3.99 4.37
C GLY A 60 -5.43 -2.85 3.77
N VAL A 61 -4.36 -2.50 4.45
CA VAL A 61 -3.39 -1.49 4.02
C VAL A 61 -2.01 -2.12 3.91
N LEU A 62 -1.16 -1.59 3.03
CA LEU A 62 0.24 -1.98 2.91
C LEU A 62 1.11 -0.74 2.93
N GLU A 63 2.15 -0.76 3.77
CA GLU A 63 3.10 0.34 3.95
C GLU A 63 4.47 -0.09 3.40
N ALA A 64 4.99 0.66 2.44
CA ALA A 64 6.32 0.51 1.91
C ALA A 64 7.35 0.97 2.96
N LYS A 65 8.34 0.11 3.24
CA LYS A 65 9.46 0.43 4.12
C LYS A 65 10.78 0.31 3.37
N ARG A 66 11.80 0.99 3.87
CA ARG A 66 13.18 0.79 3.40
C ARG A 66 13.59 -0.65 3.67
N GLU A 67 14.40 -1.22 2.80
CA GLU A 67 14.83 -2.63 2.88
C GLU A 67 15.52 -2.96 4.21
N GLU A 68 16.26 -2.00 4.77
CA GLU A 68 16.95 -2.12 6.06
C GLU A 68 16.05 -1.95 7.30
N THR A 69 14.75 -1.69 7.11
CA THR A 69 13.80 -1.49 8.23
C THR A 69 13.43 -2.83 8.84
N ASP A 70 13.56 -2.96 10.16
CA ASP A 70 12.99 -4.10 10.89
C ASP A 70 11.45 -4.00 10.89
N VAL A 71 10.82 -4.84 10.07
CA VAL A 71 9.36 -4.90 9.91
C VAL A 71 8.64 -5.48 11.13
N PHE A 72 9.37 -6.12 12.05
CA PHE A 72 8.81 -6.67 13.30
C PHE A 72 8.93 -5.70 14.48
N ALA A 73 9.56 -4.54 14.30
CA ALA A 73 9.61 -3.52 15.33
C ALA A 73 8.19 -3.03 15.67
N SER A 74 7.86 -2.92 16.96
CA SER A 74 6.51 -2.59 17.44
C SER A 74 5.90 -1.34 16.80
N LYS A 75 6.73 -0.32 16.54
CA LYS A 75 6.34 0.92 15.87
C LYS A 75 5.84 0.73 14.42
N VAL A 76 6.30 -0.32 13.73
CA VAL A 76 5.89 -0.64 12.36
C VAL A 76 4.54 -1.36 12.38
N CYS A 77 4.35 -2.30 13.30
CA CYS A 77 3.08 -3.01 13.47
C CYS A 77 1.94 -2.09 13.94
N GLU A 78 2.24 -1.14 14.84
CA GLU A 78 1.25 -0.17 15.35
C GLU A 78 0.70 0.75 14.25
N GLN A 79 1.48 1.07 13.21
CA GLN A 79 1.03 1.92 12.11
C GLN A 79 -0.03 1.23 11.23
N ALA A 80 0.10 -0.08 10.99
CA ALA A 80 -0.88 -0.84 10.19
C ALA A 80 -2.21 -1.07 10.94
N ALA A 81 -2.17 -1.14 12.27
CA ALA A 81 -3.33 -1.39 13.11
C ALA A 81 -4.29 -0.18 13.24
N LEU A 82 -3.84 1.04 12.92
CA LEU A 82 -4.65 2.25 12.99
C LEU A 82 -5.77 2.32 11.92
N TYR A 83 -5.77 1.41 10.95
CA TYR A 83 -6.71 1.38 9.82
C TYR A 83 -7.79 0.27 9.92
N ALA A 84 -7.85 -0.45 11.04
CA ALA A 84 -8.85 -1.49 11.32
C ALA A 84 -10.05 -0.97 12.13
#